data_AF-A0A1W1WVI0-F1
#
_entry.id   AF-A0A1W1WVI0-F1
#
_cell.length_a   1.000
_cell.length_b   1.000
_cell.length_c   1.000
_cell.angle_alpha   90.00
_cell.angle_beta   90.00
_cell.angle_gamma   90.00
#
_symmetry.space_group_name_H-M   'P 1'
#
loop_
_entity.id
_entity.type
_entity.pdbx_description
1 polymer ?
#
loop_
_entity_poly.entity_id
_entity_poly.type
_entity_poly.pdbx_seq_one_letter_code
_entity_poly.pdbx_strand_id
1 'polypeptide(L)'
;MTREDFIDYGILQKIFFLNVKSAILLFVVAYILFIYVPRRIFPQKYTGGGIENIISNIIYMLVFIELSVPLMVFLKIFNTFTFISALIITKLFFVKFYEHKEIKSYLRDIKNRTMIAIFDFFDHYHEKIEEFKKRKKEEIFLYFKHLDYYQVFKKILIFAVFAHLVYILGYRCFIALANPLPDTSQFFEWVANLQQNVLYADNKTAKADFYGISVFIFILRIFTHLDTIVLFNIYPLLLIIFLLLGVYFVLKRFSVSSLIALFTLLIYGSFLIGSPWNSFIATPIALTENPEIIRFFSFKIYQVPSSYLLQPHLYLENIAMTPLMRYFSGMAYEFSSAFYLLNLFYLIKSVDTGKTRYLFNYTFTLMLVFIFHGGGAIALIVPSIFIALHALLSGKLSISLLKRGFVAIFSAAILGNGWVLSVLKYGIPQDFGNAAPFLDRLFHTKQAIVQIATAGIEEVTISYLTWVHLFLVLSAIAFFLIARVYKKGSILVVFY
;
A
#
# COMPACT_ATOMS: atom_id res chain seq x y z
N MET A 1 -16.04 -24.58 36.14
CA MET A 1 -15.48 -23.43 36.88
C MET A 1 -13.97 -23.48 36.71
N THR A 2 -13.43 -23.00 35.57
CA THR A 2 -13.06 -21.59 35.26
C THR A 2 -11.85 -21.13 36.06
N ARG A 3 -10.66 -21.51 35.60
CA ARG A 3 -9.51 -20.60 35.67
C ARG A 3 -9.92 -19.39 34.82
N GLU A 4 -10.42 -18.37 35.48
CA GLU A 4 -10.43 -17.04 34.89
C GLU A 4 -8.97 -16.68 34.66
N ASP A 5 -8.58 -16.61 33.39
CA ASP A 5 -7.30 -16.07 32.98
C ASP A 5 -7.20 -14.64 33.52
N PHE A 6 -6.45 -14.48 34.61
CA PHE A 6 -6.17 -13.16 35.17
C PHE A 6 -5.39 -12.36 34.13
N ILE A 7 -6.09 -11.47 33.44
CA ILE A 7 -5.46 -10.43 32.64
C ILE A 7 -4.75 -9.49 33.61
N ASP A 8 -3.41 -9.51 33.61
CA ASP A 8 -2.62 -8.54 34.38
C ASP A 8 -2.77 -7.16 33.72
N TYR A 9 -3.70 -6.38 34.27
CA TYR A 9 -3.98 -5.01 33.84
C TYR A 9 -2.74 -4.10 33.96
N GLY A 10 -1.81 -4.38 34.87
CA GLY A 10 -0.56 -3.64 35.00
C GLY A 10 0.39 -3.89 33.83
N ILE A 11 0.48 -5.13 33.35
CA ILE A 11 1.22 -5.48 32.13
C ILE A 11 0.56 -4.85 30.90
N LEU A 12 -0.77 -4.98 30.76
CA LEU A 12 -1.50 -4.36 29.65
C LEU A 12 -1.31 -2.85 29.60
N GLN A 13 -1.36 -2.17 30.74
CA GLN A 13 -1.16 -0.73 30.81
C GLN A 13 0.27 -0.33 30.40
N LYS A 14 1.29 -1.09 30.82
CA LYS A 14 2.69 -0.87 30.39
C LYS A 14 2.85 -1.05 28.88
N ILE A 15 2.27 -2.12 28.32
CA ILE A 15 2.26 -2.39 26.87
C ILE A 15 1.58 -1.24 26.12
N PHE A 16 0.42 -0.80 26.61
CA PHE A 16 -0.33 0.31 26.03
C PHE A 16 0.51 1.58 25.97
N PHE A 17 1.12 2.01 27.08
CA PHE A 17 1.95 3.22 27.08
C PHE A 17 3.20 3.09 26.21
N LEU A 18 3.84 1.93 26.21
CA LEU A 18 4.98 1.65 25.33
C LEU A 18 4.58 1.80 23.85
N ASN A 19 3.48 1.17 23.44
CA ASN A 19 3.00 1.20 22.07
C ASN A 19 2.52 2.59 21.66
N VAL A 20 1.81 3.33 22.53
CA VAL A 20 1.39 4.71 22.26
C VAL A 20 2.59 5.63 22.05
N LYS A 21 3.60 5.58 22.94
CA LYS A 21 4.84 6.37 22.78
C LYS A 21 5.57 6.01 21.48
N SER A 22 5.65 4.72 21.18
CA SER A 22 6.30 4.21 19.96
C SER A 22 5.54 4.63 18.70
N ALA A 23 4.21 4.62 18.73
CA ALA A 23 3.36 5.07 17.63
C ALA A 23 3.50 6.57 17.37
N ILE A 24 3.59 7.40 18.42
CA ILE A 24 3.85 8.85 18.28
C ILE A 24 5.20 9.08 17.58
N LEU A 25 6.26 8.41 18.04
CA LEU A 25 7.58 8.51 17.41
C LEU A 25 7.53 8.04 15.95
N LEU A 26 6.86 6.91 15.69
CA LEU A 26 6.66 6.38 14.35
C LEU A 26 5.95 7.38 13.45
N PHE A 27 4.88 8.03 13.90
CA PHE A 27 4.16 9.03 13.11
C PHE A 27 5.01 10.26 12.79
N VAL A 28 5.83 10.73 13.73
CA VAL A 28 6.77 11.84 13.49
C VAL A 28 7.80 11.46 12.44
N VAL A 29 8.43 10.29 12.58
CA VAL A 29 9.44 9.80 11.62
C VAL A 29 8.80 9.53 10.25
N ALA A 30 7.62 8.91 10.20
CA ALA A 30 6.89 8.65 8.97
C ALA A 30 6.50 9.96 8.26
N TYR A 31 6.07 10.99 8.99
CA TYR A 31 5.84 12.30 8.42
C TYR A 31 7.12 12.89 7.81
N ILE A 32 8.25 12.79 8.53
CA ILE A 32 9.53 13.29 8.02
C ILE A 32 9.94 12.55 6.74
N LEU A 33 9.95 11.22 6.79
CA LEU A 33 10.42 10.37 5.70
C LEU A 33 9.51 10.40 4.48
N PHE A 34 8.20 10.27 4.65
CA PHE A 34 7.27 10.08 3.53
C PHE A 34 6.57 11.36 3.06
N ILE A 35 6.63 12.45 3.83
CA ILE A 35 5.99 13.73 3.47
C ILE A 35 7.00 14.87 3.38
N TYR A 36 7.83 15.09 4.39
CA TYR A 36 8.71 16.26 4.45
C TYR A 36 9.94 16.15 3.53
N VAL A 37 10.64 15.03 3.55
CA VAL A 37 11.81 14.76 2.70
C VAL A 37 11.42 14.72 1.22
N PRO A 38 10.37 13.99 0.79
CA PRO A 38 10.01 13.83 -0.62
C PRO A 38 9.65 15.16 -1.26
N ARG A 39 9.03 16.08 -0.50
CA ARG A 39 8.73 17.45 -0.93
C ARG A 39 9.96 18.26 -1.36
N ARG A 40 11.13 17.95 -0.80
CA ARG A 40 12.40 18.63 -1.10
C ARG A 40 13.23 17.90 -2.15
N ILE A 41 13.12 16.59 -2.21
CA ILE A 41 13.90 15.74 -3.11
C ILE A 41 13.23 15.63 -4.49
N PHE A 42 11.95 15.30 -4.55
CA PHE A 42 11.25 15.03 -5.81
C PHE A 42 10.56 16.28 -6.38
N PRO A 43 10.40 16.37 -7.71
CA PRO A 43 9.66 17.46 -8.34
C PRO A 43 8.21 17.56 -7.87
N GLN A 44 7.82 18.73 -7.36
CA GLN A 44 6.48 18.93 -6.80
C GLN A 44 5.43 19.44 -7.81
N LYS A 45 5.86 19.94 -8.98
CA LYS A 45 4.99 20.57 -10.00
C LYS A 45 3.79 19.71 -10.43
N TYR A 46 3.91 18.39 -10.36
CA TYR A 46 2.87 17.45 -10.82
C TYR A 46 2.17 16.66 -9.72
N THR A 47 2.52 16.90 -8.46
CA THR A 47 1.97 16.18 -7.29
C THR A 47 0.59 16.69 -6.86
N GLY A 48 0.06 17.74 -7.50
CA GLY A 48 -1.22 18.34 -7.12
C GLY A 48 -1.17 19.08 -5.78
N GLY A 49 -2.32 19.31 -5.18
CA GLY A 49 -2.46 20.00 -3.89
C GLY A 49 -3.14 19.13 -2.82
N GLY A 50 -2.92 19.46 -1.54
CA GLY A 50 -3.56 18.78 -0.42
C GLY A 50 -3.22 17.29 -0.34
N ILE A 51 -4.26 16.44 -0.30
CA ILE A 51 -4.12 14.97 -0.16
C ILE A 51 -3.42 14.33 -1.37
N GLU A 52 -3.60 14.87 -2.59
CA GLU A 52 -2.92 14.35 -3.79
C GLU A 52 -1.39 14.45 -3.65
N ASN A 53 -0.92 15.55 -3.06
CA ASN A 53 0.49 15.77 -2.80
C ASN A 53 1.01 14.81 -1.72
N ILE A 54 0.22 14.56 -0.66
CA ILE A 54 0.56 13.59 0.38
C ILE A 54 0.73 12.19 -0.22
N ILE A 55 -0.26 11.71 -0.98
CA ILE A 55 -0.25 10.38 -1.60
C ILE A 55 0.91 10.26 -2.58
N SER A 56 1.14 11.26 -3.43
CA SER A 56 2.23 11.23 -4.41
C SER A 56 3.60 11.18 -3.74
N ASN A 57 3.81 11.94 -2.65
CA ASN A 57 5.06 11.92 -1.89
C ASN A 57 5.31 10.58 -1.20
N ILE A 58 4.28 9.95 -0.62
CA ILE A 58 4.36 8.59 -0.05
C ILE A 58 4.77 7.60 -1.14
N ILE A 59 4.09 7.61 -2.30
CA ILE A 59 4.40 6.71 -3.42
C ILE A 59 5.84 6.90 -3.90
N TYR A 60 6.28 8.15 -4.13
CA TYR A 60 7.63 8.42 -4.64
C TYR A 60 8.73 7.98 -3.67
N MET A 61 8.52 8.24 -2.38
CA MET A 61 9.50 7.85 -1.37
C MET A 61 9.54 6.34 -1.15
N LEU A 62 8.38 5.67 -1.13
CA LEU A 62 8.34 4.21 -1.03
C LEU A 62 9.06 3.58 -2.22
N VAL A 63 8.74 4.00 -3.45
CA VAL A 63 9.45 3.54 -4.65
C VAL A 63 10.96 3.76 -4.53
N PHE A 64 11.37 4.94 -4.06
CA PHE A 64 12.79 5.24 -3.90
C PHE A 64 13.46 4.34 -2.86
N ILE A 65 12.85 4.15 -1.70
CA ILE A 65 13.35 3.27 -0.63
C ILE A 65 13.48 1.83 -1.15
N GLU A 66 12.41 1.31 -1.72
CA GLU A 66 12.32 -0.09 -2.16
C GLU A 66 13.27 -0.43 -3.31
N LEU A 67 13.70 0.55 -4.10
CA LEU A 67 14.72 0.35 -5.13
C LEU A 67 16.13 0.60 -4.62
N SER A 68 16.34 1.70 -3.89
CA SER A 68 17.69 2.13 -3.50
C SER A 68 18.27 1.28 -2.36
N VAL A 69 17.47 0.89 -1.38
CA VAL A 69 17.95 0.15 -0.21
C VAL A 69 18.41 -1.25 -0.59
N PRO A 70 17.62 -2.08 -1.29
CA PRO A 70 18.10 -3.39 -1.74
C PRO A 70 19.34 -3.28 -2.63
N LEU A 71 19.40 -2.28 -3.51
CA LEU A 71 20.57 -2.07 -4.37
C LEU A 71 21.83 -1.72 -3.56
N MET A 72 21.74 -0.84 -2.58
CA MET A 72 22.89 -0.50 -1.73
C MET A 72 23.30 -1.65 -0.81
N VAL A 73 22.35 -2.43 -0.31
CA VAL A 73 22.61 -3.66 0.46
C VAL A 73 23.28 -4.71 -0.41
N PHE A 74 22.78 -4.93 -1.63
CA PHE A 74 23.38 -5.82 -2.64
C PHE A 74 24.85 -5.46 -2.91
N LEU A 75 25.15 -4.17 -3.02
CA LEU A 75 26.50 -3.64 -3.21
C LEU A 75 27.34 -3.60 -1.91
N LYS A 76 26.76 -3.98 -0.77
CA LYS A 76 27.37 -3.92 0.58
C LYS A 76 27.84 -2.53 1.02
N ILE A 77 27.16 -1.48 0.55
CA ILE A 77 27.50 -0.08 0.87
C ILE A 77 26.42 0.62 1.70
N PHE A 78 25.33 -0.08 2.05
CA PHE A 78 24.24 0.56 2.77
C PHE A 78 24.66 0.96 4.20
N ASN A 79 24.43 2.23 4.51
CA ASN A 79 24.37 2.82 5.83
C ASN A 79 23.56 4.13 5.75
N THR A 80 23.25 4.75 6.88
CA THR A 80 22.43 5.97 6.90
C THR A 80 23.06 7.11 6.10
N PHE A 81 24.40 7.24 6.12
CA PHE A 81 25.11 8.28 5.37
C PHE A 81 25.04 8.07 3.86
N THR A 82 25.19 6.83 3.37
CA THR A 82 25.08 6.52 1.94
C THR A 82 23.64 6.66 1.45
N PHE A 83 22.64 6.31 2.25
CA PHE A 83 21.23 6.57 1.93
C PHE A 83 20.91 8.07 1.83
N ILE A 84 21.39 8.89 2.78
CA ILE A 84 21.25 10.35 2.72
C ILE A 84 21.98 10.91 1.49
N SER A 85 23.17 10.41 1.19
CA SER A 85 23.92 10.79 0.00
C SER A 85 23.15 10.45 -1.29
N ALA A 86 22.50 9.29 -1.35
CA ALA A 86 21.66 8.90 -2.48
C ALA A 86 20.47 9.86 -2.68
N LEU A 87 19.82 10.31 -1.59
CA LEU A 87 18.77 11.33 -1.65
C LEU A 87 19.29 12.66 -2.19
N ILE A 88 20.46 13.11 -1.73
CA ILE A 88 21.10 14.35 -2.21
C ILE A 88 21.44 14.23 -3.70
N ILE A 89 22.07 13.13 -4.12
CA ILE A 89 22.40 12.87 -5.53
C ILE A 89 21.14 12.88 -6.38
N THR A 90 20.06 12.25 -5.92
CA THR A 90 18.77 12.26 -6.62
C THR A 90 18.19 13.67 -6.75
N LYS A 91 18.28 14.50 -5.70
CA LYS A 91 17.86 15.91 -5.81
C LYS A 91 18.71 16.66 -6.83
N LEU A 92 20.03 16.50 -6.82
CA LEU A 92 20.92 17.16 -7.77
C LEU A 92 20.63 16.70 -9.22
N PHE A 93 20.32 15.43 -9.40
CA PHE A 93 19.87 14.89 -10.69
C PHE A 93 18.60 15.60 -11.17
N PHE A 94 17.57 15.75 -10.32
CA PHE A 94 16.38 16.51 -10.69
C PHE A 94 16.67 17.99 -10.97
N VAL A 95 17.54 18.63 -10.20
CA VAL A 95 17.93 20.03 -10.46
C VAL A 95 18.55 20.19 -11.84
N LYS A 96 19.45 19.27 -12.22
CA LYS A 96 20.16 19.33 -13.51
C LYS A 96 19.26 18.96 -14.69
N PHE A 97 18.55 17.84 -14.59
CA PHE A 97 17.85 17.25 -15.73
C PHE A 97 16.36 17.61 -15.82
N TYR A 98 15.71 17.91 -14.70
CA TYR A 98 14.29 18.27 -14.69
C TYR A 98 14.07 19.78 -14.52
N GLU A 99 14.81 20.45 -13.63
CA GLU A 99 14.72 21.89 -13.45
C GLU A 99 15.61 22.68 -14.43
N HIS A 100 16.50 22.00 -15.16
CA HIS A 100 17.47 22.59 -16.09
C HIS A 100 18.35 23.70 -15.49
N LYS A 101 18.67 23.59 -14.19
CA LYS A 101 19.54 24.54 -13.48
C LYS A 101 20.97 24.04 -13.38
N GLU A 102 21.92 24.97 -13.34
CA GLU A 102 23.30 24.63 -13.01
C GLU A 102 23.45 24.25 -11.53
N ILE A 103 24.01 23.07 -11.26
CA ILE A 103 24.22 22.56 -9.90
C ILE A 103 25.04 23.54 -9.06
N LYS A 104 26.11 24.13 -9.63
CA LYS A 104 26.98 25.07 -8.92
C LYS A 104 26.23 26.33 -8.45
N SER A 105 25.38 26.89 -9.32
CA SER A 105 24.53 28.03 -8.95
C SER A 105 23.53 27.63 -7.87
N TYR A 106 22.85 26.49 -8.03
CA TYR A 106 21.88 26.00 -7.06
C TYR A 106 22.49 25.79 -5.67
N LEU A 107 23.67 25.17 -5.58
CA LEU A 107 24.37 24.96 -4.31
C LEU A 107 24.83 26.27 -3.68
N ARG A 108 25.27 27.24 -4.49
CA ARG A 108 25.63 28.58 -4.01
C ARG A 108 24.41 29.32 -3.44
N ASP A 109 23.26 29.23 -4.10
CA ASP A 109 22.02 29.83 -3.64
C ASP A 109 21.56 29.22 -2.32
N ILE A 110 21.63 27.89 -2.17
CA ILE A 110 21.36 27.23 -0.88
C ILE A 110 22.32 27.73 0.18
N LYS A 111 23.63 27.70 -0.07
CA LYS A 111 24.64 28.16 0.88
C LYS A 111 24.35 29.58 1.35
N ASN A 112 24.13 30.51 0.41
CA ASN A 112 23.88 31.90 0.72
C ASN A 112 22.60 32.06 1.55
N ARG A 113 21.50 31.42 1.15
CA ARG A 113 20.23 31.47 1.90
C ARG A 113 20.38 30.88 3.30
N THR A 114 21.08 29.77 3.45
CA THR A 114 21.29 29.13 4.75
C THR A 114 22.17 29.99 5.64
N MET A 115 23.28 30.56 5.13
CA MET A 115 24.12 31.46 5.92
C MET A 115 23.36 32.70 6.34
N ILE A 116 22.65 33.37 5.42
CA ILE A 116 21.83 34.54 5.74
C ILE A 116 20.78 34.18 6.79
N ALA A 117 20.09 33.06 6.63
CA ALA A 117 19.09 32.62 7.60
C ALA A 117 19.68 32.34 9.00
N ILE A 118 20.89 31.79 9.08
CA ILE A 118 21.61 31.54 10.34
C ILE A 118 22.02 32.87 10.99
N PHE A 119 22.70 33.75 10.25
CA PHE A 119 23.15 35.05 10.78
C PHE A 119 21.96 35.90 11.20
N ASP A 120 20.94 36.06 10.34
CA ASP A 120 19.74 36.79 10.70
C ASP A 120 19.01 36.17 11.92
N PHE A 121 19.10 34.85 12.12
CA PHE A 121 18.50 34.20 13.29
C PHE A 121 19.25 34.50 14.58
N PHE A 122 20.58 34.54 14.55
CA PHE A 122 21.38 34.88 15.73
C PHE A 122 21.31 36.38 16.04
N ASP A 123 21.40 37.23 15.02
CA ASP A 123 21.40 38.70 15.19
C ASP A 123 20.05 39.22 15.70
N HIS A 124 18.95 38.58 15.30
CA HIS A 124 17.59 39.03 15.64
C HIS A 124 16.78 37.92 16.31
N TYR A 125 17.42 37.05 17.12
CA TYR A 125 16.77 35.88 17.71
C TYR A 125 15.48 36.22 18.48
N HIS A 126 15.56 37.21 19.38
CA HIS A 126 14.40 37.62 20.17
C HIS A 126 13.32 38.24 19.31
N GLU A 127 13.67 39.17 18.43
CA GLU A 127 12.71 39.81 17.52
C GLU A 127 12.03 38.80 16.59
N LYS A 128 12.77 37.83 16.04
CA LYS A 128 12.20 36.77 15.20
C LYS A 128 11.28 35.83 15.95
N ILE A 129 11.57 35.52 17.22
CA ILE A 129 10.66 34.71 18.04
C ILE A 129 9.38 35.47 18.35
N GLU A 130 9.49 36.75 18.71
CA GLU A 130 8.32 37.59 18.95
C GLU A 130 7.51 37.82 17.68
N GLU A 131 8.16 38.09 16.55
CA GLU A 131 7.53 38.23 15.25
C GLU A 131 6.87 36.92 14.83
N PHE A 132 7.52 35.77 15.00
CA PHE A 132 6.92 34.47 14.73
C PHE A 132 5.68 34.21 15.59
N LYS A 133 5.75 34.51 16.90
CA LYS A 133 4.59 34.41 17.81
C LYS A 133 3.45 35.33 17.37
N LYS A 134 3.76 36.59 17.02
CA LYS A 134 2.80 37.59 16.56
C LYS A 134 2.17 37.19 15.22
N ARG A 135 2.98 36.80 14.24
CA ARG A 135 2.53 36.32 12.93
C ARG A 135 1.67 35.08 13.05
N LYS A 136 2.05 34.13 13.92
CA LYS A 136 1.21 32.96 14.19
C LYS A 136 -0.09 33.33 14.86
N LYS A 137 -0.08 34.25 15.83
CA LYS A 137 -1.30 34.76 16.48
C LYS A 137 -2.22 35.45 15.47
N GLU A 138 -1.67 36.26 14.58
CA GLU A 138 -2.40 36.93 13.49
C GLU A 138 -2.91 35.94 12.43
N GLU A 139 -2.11 34.97 11.99
CA GLU A 139 -2.54 33.89 11.09
C GLU A 139 -3.67 33.07 11.71
N ILE A 140 -3.56 32.71 12.99
CA ILE A 140 -4.58 32.00 13.74
C ILE A 140 -5.84 32.87 13.84
N PHE A 141 -5.71 34.14 14.20
CA PHE A 141 -6.83 35.07 14.31
C PHE A 141 -7.54 35.30 12.96
N LEU A 142 -6.80 35.52 11.88
CA LEU A 142 -7.32 35.62 10.51
C LEU A 142 -7.99 34.32 10.07
N TYR A 143 -7.39 33.16 10.41
CA TYR A 143 -7.99 31.87 10.16
C TYR A 143 -9.36 31.78 10.86
N PHE A 144 -9.45 32.11 12.15
CA PHE A 144 -10.70 32.12 12.93
C PHE A 144 -11.71 33.14 12.43
N LYS A 145 -11.29 34.35 12.02
CA LYS A 145 -12.15 35.42 11.50
C LYS A 145 -12.83 35.05 10.17
N HIS A 146 -12.21 34.18 9.38
CA HIS A 146 -12.74 33.69 8.11
C HIS A 146 -13.27 32.26 8.19
N LEU A 147 -13.52 31.73 9.38
CA LEU A 147 -14.11 30.41 9.54
C LEU A 147 -15.59 30.43 9.17
N ASP A 148 -15.89 29.89 8.00
CA ASP A 148 -17.21 29.35 7.72
C ASP A 148 -17.45 28.14 8.64
N TYR A 149 -18.38 28.28 9.60
CA TYR A 149 -18.76 27.23 10.55
C TYR A 149 -19.07 25.90 9.87
N TYR A 150 -19.66 25.93 8.68
CA TYR A 150 -19.92 24.73 7.89
C TYR A 150 -18.62 24.03 7.47
N GLN A 151 -17.61 24.77 7.01
CA GLN A 151 -16.31 24.19 6.63
C GLN A 151 -15.55 23.67 7.84
N VAL A 152 -15.67 24.31 9.01
CA VAL A 152 -15.08 23.83 10.26
C VAL A 152 -15.72 22.53 10.68
N PHE A 153 -17.05 22.50 10.80
CA PHE A 153 -17.81 21.30 11.17
C PHE A 153 -17.48 20.15 10.24
N LYS A 154 -17.46 20.40 8.93
CA LYS A 154 -17.09 19.42 7.91
C LYS A 154 -15.68 18.86 8.08
N LYS A 155 -14.69 19.70 8.36
CA LYS A 155 -13.31 19.26 8.62
C LYS A 155 -13.20 18.44 9.91
N ILE A 156 -13.89 18.87 10.99
CA ILE A 156 -13.95 18.15 12.26
C ILE A 156 -14.59 16.78 12.05
N LEU A 157 -15.71 16.71 11.33
CA LEU A 157 -16.40 15.45 11.03
C LEU A 157 -15.49 14.50 10.24
N ILE A 158 -14.81 14.99 9.20
CA ILE A 158 -13.84 14.19 8.42
C ILE A 158 -12.74 13.66 9.34
N PHE A 159 -12.16 14.52 10.18
CA PHE A 159 -11.11 14.12 11.11
C PHE A 159 -11.60 13.11 12.14
N ALA A 160 -12.78 13.32 12.73
CA ALA A 160 -13.37 12.43 13.74
C ALA A 160 -13.63 11.03 13.17
N VAL A 161 -14.20 10.94 11.97
CA VAL A 161 -14.43 9.65 11.29
C VAL A 161 -13.11 8.94 10.99
N PHE A 162 -12.12 9.66 10.45
CA PHE A 162 -10.80 9.07 10.18
C PHE A 162 -10.13 8.57 11.46
N ALA A 163 -10.10 9.41 12.50
CA ALA A 163 -9.51 9.06 13.78
C ALA A 163 -10.22 7.86 14.43
N HIS A 164 -11.54 7.80 14.35
CA HIS A 164 -12.33 6.68 14.86
C HIS A 164 -12.05 5.37 14.11
N LEU A 165 -12.02 5.40 12.78
CA LEU A 165 -11.71 4.21 11.97
C LEU A 165 -10.28 3.72 12.21
N VAL A 166 -9.30 4.62 12.25
CA VAL A 166 -7.91 4.27 12.57
C VAL A 166 -7.79 3.73 13.99
N TYR A 167 -8.52 4.31 14.95
CA TYR A 167 -8.52 3.80 16.33
C TYR A 167 -9.10 2.39 16.41
N ILE A 168 -10.26 2.10 15.79
CA ILE A 168 -10.84 0.76 15.85
C ILE A 168 -9.97 -0.25 15.10
N LEU A 169 -9.60 0.06 13.85
CA LEU A 169 -8.77 -0.81 13.01
C LEU A 169 -7.33 -0.92 13.52
N GLY A 170 -6.90 -0.03 14.42
CA GLY A 170 -5.57 0.00 14.99
C GLY A 170 -5.53 -0.33 16.49
N TYR A 171 -6.68 -0.58 17.13
CA TYR A 171 -6.79 -0.72 18.58
C TYR A 171 -5.83 -1.78 19.11
N ARG A 172 -5.75 -2.90 18.38
CA ARG A 172 -4.88 -4.02 18.70
C ARG A 172 -3.39 -3.65 18.75
N CYS A 173 -2.93 -2.75 17.88
CA CYS A 173 -1.55 -2.26 17.87
C CYS A 173 -1.15 -1.60 19.20
N PHE A 174 -2.12 -1.20 20.03
CA PHE A 174 -1.85 -0.60 21.33
C PHE A 174 -1.88 -1.61 22.48
N ILE A 175 -2.69 -2.67 22.40
CA ILE A 175 -2.92 -3.57 23.54
C ILE A 175 -2.13 -4.90 23.49
N ALA A 176 -1.43 -5.18 22.39
CA ALA A 176 -0.60 -6.37 22.22
C ALA A 176 0.85 -6.00 21.91
N LEU A 177 1.81 -6.90 22.21
CA LEU A 177 3.21 -6.77 21.79
C LEU A 177 3.51 -7.53 20.48
N ALA A 178 2.72 -8.55 20.14
CA ALA A 178 2.83 -9.31 18.90
C ALA A 178 1.53 -10.06 18.56
N ASN A 179 1.19 -10.22 17.27
CA ASN A 179 0.78 -11.52 16.73
C ASN A 179 1.69 -11.72 15.54
N PRO A 180 2.71 -12.58 15.61
CA PRO A 180 3.25 -13.08 14.38
C PRO A 180 2.21 -14.05 13.82
N LEU A 181 1.61 -13.71 12.68
CA LEU A 181 1.30 -14.80 11.76
C LEU A 181 2.61 -15.54 11.48
N PRO A 182 2.60 -16.84 11.20
CA PRO A 182 3.83 -17.62 11.00
C PRO A 182 4.87 -16.91 10.10
N ASP A 183 4.43 -16.28 9.01
CA ASP A 183 5.32 -15.58 8.07
C ASP A 183 5.97 -14.30 8.64
N THR A 184 5.46 -13.71 9.73
CA THR A 184 6.09 -12.54 10.38
C THR A 184 7.50 -12.87 10.89
N SER A 185 7.72 -14.12 11.33
CA SER A 185 9.04 -14.59 11.77
C SER A 185 10.09 -14.51 10.67
N GLN A 186 9.71 -14.86 9.44
CA GLN A 186 10.56 -14.77 8.26
C GLN A 186 10.96 -13.32 7.98
N PHE A 187 10.02 -12.37 8.07
CA PHE A 187 10.34 -10.96 7.88
C PHE A 187 11.26 -10.38 8.96
N PHE A 188 11.20 -10.88 10.20
CA PHE A 188 12.17 -10.48 11.24
C PHE A 188 13.60 -10.86 10.87
N GLU A 189 13.79 -12.10 10.39
CA GLU A 189 15.08 -12.59 9.93
C GLU A 189 15.60 -11.75 8.75
N TRP A 190 14.71 -11.41 7.81
CA TRP A 190 15.07 -10.59 6.65
C TRP A 190 15.51 -9.19 7.06
N VAL A 191 14.82 -8.55 8.01
CA VAL A 191 15.25 -7.27 8.58
C VAL A 191 16.60 -7.39 9.28
N ALA A 192 16.89 -8.49 9.97
CA ALA A 192 18.18 -8.74 10.60
C ALA A 192 19.31 -8.87 9.56
N ASN A 193 19.06 -9.56 8.43
CA ASN A 193 20.03 -9.67 7.35
C ASN A 193 20.32 -8.33 6.67
N LEU A 194 19.29 -7.50 6.43
CA LEU A 194 19.47 -6.16 5.89
C LEU A 194 20.36 -5.29 6.80
N GLN A 195 20.30 -5.44 8.12
CA GLN A 195 21.20 -4.75 9.07
C GLN A 195 22.66 -5.16 8.91
N GLN A 196 22.92 -6.36 8.43
CA GLN A 196 24.26 -6.88 8.18
C GLN A 196 24.74 -6.64 6.75
N ASN A 197 23.99 -5.87 5.94
CA ASN A 197 24.24 -5.70 4.50
C ASN A 197 24.23 -7.04 3.73
N VAL A 198 23.32 -7.93 4.11
CA VAL A 198 23.12 -9.24 3.49
C VAL A 198 21.70 -9.30 2.94
N LEU A 199 21.54 -9.66 1.67
CA LEU A 199 20.23 -10.03 1.15
C LEU A 199 19.90 -11.44 1.62
N TYR A 200 18.64 -11.74 1.95
CA TYR A 200 18.26 -13.08 2.40
C TYR A 200 18.60 -14.16 1.36
N ALA A 201 18.53 -13.84 0.06
CA ALA A 201 18.95 -14.70 -1.03
C ALA A 201 20.43 -15.14 -0.93
N ASP A 202 21.29 -14.34 -0.30
CA ASP A 202 22.70 -14.68 -0.08
C ASP A 202 22.86 -15.90 0.85
N ASN A 203 21.86 -16.25 1.66
CA ASN A 203 21.85 -17.42 2.54
C ASN A 203 21.60 -18.75 1.79
N LYS A 204 21.44 -18.72 0.46
CA LYS A 204 21.24 -19.89 -0.42
C LYS A 204 20.00 -20.75 -0.10
N THR A 205 19.08 -20.25 0.72
CA THR A 205 17.81 -20.90 1.07
C THR A 205 16.69 -20.53 0.09
N ALA A 206 16.99 -20.50 -1.22
CA ALA A 206 16.24 -19.85 -2.29
C ALA A 206 14.73 -20.22 -2.34
N LYS A 207 13.95 -19.48 -1.56
CA LYS A 207 12.48 -19.41 -1.58
C LYS A 207 12.06 -18.12 -2.30
N ALA A 208 10.77 -17.95 -2.58
CA ALA A 208 10.26 -16.71 -3.16
C ALA A 208 10.48 -15.55 -2.16
N ASP A 209 11.38 -14.62 -2.49
CA ASP A 209 11.75 -13.51 -1.62
C ASP A 209 10.93 -12.25 -1.93
N PHE A 210 10.23 -11.71 -0.91
CA PHE A 210 9.43 -10.48 -1.00
C PHE A 210 10.00 -9.40 -0.07
N TYR A 211 11.05 -8.69 -0.52
CA TYR A 211 11.78 -7.75 0.34
C TYR A 211 10.96 -6.53 0.80
N GLY A 212 9.82 -6.23 0.17
CA GLY A 212 9.06 -4.98 0.40
C GLY A 212 8.80 -4.67 1.89
N ILE A 213 8.18 -5.60 2.62
CA ILE A 213 7.88 -5.38 4.05
C ILE A 213 9.18 -5.21 4.84
N SER A 214 10.19 -6.05 4.58
CA SER A 214 11.43 -6.02 5.35
C SER A 214 12.23 -4.74 5.13
N VAL A 215 12.28 -4.24 3.89
CA VAL A 215 12.94 -2.97 3.55
C VAL A 215 12.21 -1.79 4.19
N PHE A 216 10.89 -1.77 4.10
CA PHE A 216 10.07 -0.74 4.75
C PHE A 216 10.31 -0.69 6.27
N ILE A 217 10.26 -1.83 6.96
CA ILE A 217 10.50 -1.91 8.40
C ILE A 217 11.94 -1.58 8.76
N PHE A 218 12.91 -2.05 7.97
CA PHE A 218 14.33 -1.76 8.15
C PHE A 218 14.61 -0.25 8.13
N ILE A 219 14.04 0.49 7.15
CA ILE A 219 14.17 1.94 7.10
C ILE A 219 13.50 2.60 8.31
N LEU A 220 12.28 2.21 8.67
CA LEU A 220 11.62 2.75 9.85
C LEU A 220 12.45 2.52 11.12
N ARG A 221 13.05 1.34 11.28
CA ARG A 221 13.93 1.02 12.40
C ARG A 221 15.15 1.92 12.47
N ILE A 222 15.81 2.18 11.35
CA ILE A 222 17.01 3.05 11.32
C ILE A 222 16.70 4.45 11.85
N PHE A 223 15.53 5.02 11.48
CA PHE A 223 15.19 6.39 11.84
C PHE A 223 14.43 6.52 13.16
N THR A 224 13.76 5.46 13.62
CA THR A 224 13.04 5.46 14.91
C THR A 224 13.86 4.87 16.05
N HIS A 225 14.85 4.03 15.76
CA HIS A 225 15.58 3.20 16.72
C HIS A 225 14.67 2.30 17.59
N LEU A 226 13.43 2.05 17.16
CA LEU A 226 12.51 1.15 17.84
C LEU A 226 12.91 -0.31 17.62
N ASP A 227 12.60 -1.16 18.59
CA ASP A 227 12.75 -2.59 18.45
C ASP A 227 11.89 -3.12 17.28
N THR A 228 12.41 -4.11 16.55
CA THR A 228 11.75 -4.64 15.37
C THR A 228 10.40 -5.26 15.72
N ILE A 229 10.26 -5.95 16.86
CA ILE A 229 8.99 -6.57 17.31
C ILE A 229 7.96 -5.48 17.56
N VAL A 230 8.35 -4.42 18.27
CA VAL A 230 7.48 -3.26 18.52
C VAL A 230 7.06 -2.63 17.20
N LEU A 231 7.99 -2.45 16.26
CA LEU A 231 7.68 -1.91 14.93
C LEU A 231 6.66 -2.76 14.18
N PHE A 232 6.88 -4.09 14.08
CA PHE A 232 5.95 -5.01 13.42
C PHE A 232 4.54 -4.98 14.01
N ASN A 233 4.42 -4.65 15.29
CA ASN A 233 3.14 -4.49 15.96
C ASN A 233 2.44 -3.15 15.64
N ILE A 234 3.18 -2.04 15.51
CA ILE A 234 2.60 -0.69 15.38
C ILE A 234 2.58 -0.12 13.96
N TYR A 235 3.44 -0.58 13.04
CA TYR A 235 3.44 -0.06 11.66
C TYR A 235 2.13 -0.29 10.89
N PRO A 236 1.29 -1.31 11.17
CA PRO A 236 0.03 -1.46 10.46
C PRO A 236 -0.88 -0.22 10.55
N LEU A 237 -0.70 0.61 11.59
CA LEU A 237 -1.35 1.92 11.69
C LEU A 237 -1.04 2.81 10.48
N LEU A 238 0.20 2.85 10.00
CA LEU A 238 0.59 3.62 8.81
C LEU A 238 -0.10 3.09 7.56
N LEU A 239 -0.18 1.76 7.43
CA LEU A 239 -0.82 1.08 6.32
C LEU A 239 -2.33 1.38 6.27
N ILE A 240 -3.01 1.27 7.42
CA ILE A 240 -4.44 1.59 7.56
C ILE A 240 -4.70 3.06 7.21
N ILE A 241 -3.89 3.98 7.76
CA ILE A 241 -4.00 5.41 7.44
C ILE A 241 -3.85 5.63 5.93
N PHE A 242 -2.85 5.01 5.30
CA PHE A 242 -2.61 5.17 3.87
C PHE A 242 -3.76 4.59 3.02
N LEU A 243 -4.27 3.41 3.37
CA LEU A 243 -5.43 2.78 2.74
C LEU A 243 -6.65 3.70 2.80
N LEU A 244 -7.02 4.19 4.00
CA LEU A 244 -8.18 5.06 4.19
C LEU A 244 -8.01 6.39 3.44
N LEU A 245 -6.80 6.96 3.42
CA LEU A 245 -6.47 8.16 2.63
C LEU A 245 -6.61 7.90 1.12
N GLY A 246 -6.17 6.74 0.64
CA GLY A 246 -6.29 6.32 -0.75
C GLY A 246 -7.74 6.19 -1.18
N VAL A 247 -8.55 5.48 -0.40
CA VAL A 247 -10.01 5.33 -0.61
C VAL A 247 -10.69 6.69 -0.64
N TYR A 248 -10.48 7.52 0.38
CA TYR A 248 -11.05 8.86 0.44
C TYR A 248 -10.63 9.72 -0.76
N PHE A 249 -9.35 9.71 -1.13
CA PHE A 249 -8.82 10.49 -2.24
C PHE A 249 -9.48 10.10 -3.56
N VAL A 250 -9.50 8.81 -3.88
CA VAL A 250 -10.07 8.32 -5.15
C VAL A 250 -11.54 8.67 -5.23
N LEU A 251 -12.31 8.39 -4.17
CA LEU A 251 -13.74 8.64 -4.13
C LEU A 251 -14.08 10.13 -4.18
N LYS A 252 -13.31 10.97 -3.47
CA LYS A 252 -13.47 12.43 -3.56
C LYS A 252 -13.18 12.94 -4.96
N ARG A 253 -12.21 12.36 -5.66
CA ARG A 253 -11.85 12.79 -7.03
C ARG A 253 -12.86 12.34 -8.07
N PHE A 254 -13.54 11.22 -7.87
CA PHE A 254 -14.61 10.78 -8.75
C PHE A 254 -15.94 11.46 -8.45
N SER A 255 -16.37 11.50 -7.19
CA SER A 255 -17.67 12.10 -6.80
C SER A 255 -17.65 13.62 -6.73
N VAL A 256 -16.47 14.25 -6.66
CA VAL A 256 -16.27 15.68 -6.35
C VAL A 256 -16.79 16.07 -4.94
N SER A 257 -17.38 15.13 -4.21
CA SER A 257 -18.00 15.34 -2.89
C SER A 257 -17.18 14.66 -1.80
N SER A 258 -16.70 15.46 -0.87
CA SER A 258 -16.06 14.96 0.35
C SER A 258 -17.02 14.20 1.27
N LEU A 259 -18.33 14.47 1.20
CA LEU A 259 -19.32 13.79 2.04
C LEU A 259 -19.60 12.38 1.51
N ILE A 260 -19.72 12.22 0.19
CA ILE A 260 -19.85 10.90 -0.44
C ILE A 260 -18.61 10.07 -0.13
N ALA A 261 -17.41 10.64 -0.32
CA ALA A 261 -16.16 9.97 0.02
C ALA A 261 -16.10 9.55 1.51
N LEU A 262 -16.62 10.37 2.42
CA LEU A 262 -16.66 10.06 3.85
C LEU A 262 -17.66 8.94 4.18
N PHE A 263 -18.86 9.00 3.60
CA PHE A 263 -19.89 8.00 3.82
C PHE A 263 -19.46 6.62 3.30
N THR A 264 -18.86 6.57 2.11
CA THR A 264 -18.28 5.33 1.60
C THR A 264 -17.13 4.83 2.46
N LEU A 265 -16.31 5.74 3.02
CA LEU A 265 -15.25 5.35 3.96
C LEU A 265 -15.82 4.71 5.24
N LEU A 266 -16.95 5.19 5.75
CA LEU A 266 -17.65 4.59 6.88
C LEU A 266 -18.16 3.18 6.54
N ILE A 267 -18.77 3.00 5.36
CA ILE A 267 -19.22 1.68 4.90
C ILE A 267 -18.02 0.74 4.76
N TYR A 268 -16.96 1.20 4.08
CA TYR A 268 -15.74 0.43 3.89
C TYR A 268 -15.07 0.06 5.23
N GLY A 269 -15.00 1.01 6.16
CA GLY A 269 -14.53 0.78 7.52
C GLY A 269 -15.38 -0.25 8.27
N SER A 270 -16.71 -0.15 8.18
CA SER A 270 -17.63 -1.11 8.81
C SER A 270 -17.49 -2.52 8.24
N PHE A 271 -17.16 -2.65 6.94
CA PHE A 271 -16.78 -3.92 6.35
C PHE A 271 -15.48 -4.42 6.98
N LEU A 272 -14.41 -3.62 6.99
CA LEU A 272 -13.11 -4.05 7.54
C LEU A 272 -13.16 -4.41 9.03
N ILE A 273 -14.02 -3.79 9.84
CA ILE A 273 -14.15 -4.05 11.29
C ILE A 273 -14.88 -5.38 11.57
N GLY A 274 -15.39 -6.08 10.55
CA GLY A 274 -16.13 -7.32 10.75
C GLY A 274 -17.54 -7.09 11.31
N SER A 275 -18.16 -5.95 10.98
CA SER A 275 -19.56 -5.70 11.36
C SER A 275 -20.49 -6.80 10.83
N PRO A 276 -21.74 -6.91 11.32
CA PRO A 276 -22.70 -7.91 10.80
C PRO A 276 -22.86 -7.88 9.27
N TRP A 277 -22.66 -6.73 8.65
CA TRP A 277 -22.65 -6.54 7.19
C TRP A 277 -21.52 -7.29 6.47
N ASN A 278 -20.37 -7.44 7.13
CA ASN A 278 -19.24 -8.19 6.59
C ASN A 278 -19.66 -9.66 6.36
N SER A 279 -20.36 -10.29 7.30
CA SER A 279 -20.86 -11.66 7.11
C SER A 279 -21.80 -11.86 5.91
N PHE A 280 -22.43 -10.78 5.40
CA PHE A 280 -23.26 -10.83 4.19
C PHE A 280 -22.46 -10.62 2.89
N ILE A 281 -21.38 -9.83 2.96
CA ILE A 281 -20.56 -9.43 1.81
C ILE A 281 -19.34 -10.36 1.64
N ALA A 282 -18.78 -10.85 2.72
CA ALA A 282 -17.67 -11.79 2.68
C ALA A 282 -18.15 -13.16 2.19
N THR A 283 -17.34 -13.73 1.32
CA THR A 283 -17.59 -15.03 0.73
C THR A 283 -17.23 -16.11 1.75
N PRO A 284 -18.16 -16.99 2.17
CA PRO A 284 -17.79 -18.13 2.98
C PRO A 284 -16.82 -19.03 2.21
N ILE A 285 -15.93 -19.70 2.94
CA ILE A 285 -14.94 -20.62 2.35
C ILE A 285 -15.22 -22.05 2.78
N ALA A 286 -14.96 -23.00 1.88
CA ALA A 286 -14.85 -24.41 2.21
C ALA A 286 -13.39 -24.82 2.11
N LEU A 287 -12.89 -25.55 3.12
CA LEU A 287 -11.64 -26.29 3.02
C LEU A 287 -12.00 -27.73 2.68
N THR A 288 -11.45 -28.26 1.59
CA THR A 288 -11.75 -29.63 1.18
C THR A 288 -10.60 -30.27 0.41
N GLU A 289 -10.35 -31.54 0.69
CA GLU A 289 -9.41 -32.40 -0.04
C GLU A 289 -10.02 -32.98 -1.32
N ASN A 290 -11.36 -32.92 -1.44
CA ASN A 290 -12.13 -33.53 -2.53
C ASN A 290 -13.00 -32.49 -3.25
N PRO A 291 -12.38 -31.47 -3.90
CA PRO A 291 -13.14 -30.44 -4.59
C PRO A 291 -13.91 -31.02 -5.78
N GLU A 292 -15.17 -30.60 -5.97
CA GLU A 292 -15.88 -30.87 -7.22
C GLU A 292 -15.25 -30.03 -8.34
N ILE A 293 -15.18 -30.56 -9.56
CA ILE A 293 -14.59 -29.84 -10.70
C ILE A 293 -15.67 -29.56 -11.74
N ILE A 294 -16.03 -28.28 -11.88
CA ILE A 294 -16.83 -27.83 -13.00
C ILE A 294 -15.90 -27.61 -14.20
N ARG A 295 -16.33 -28.08 -15.36
CA ARG A 295 -15.66 -27.79 -16.63
C ARG A 295 -16.44 -26.73 -17.38
N PHE A 296 -15.81 -25.58 -17.60
CA PHE A 296 -16.35 -24.52 -18.43
C PHE A 296 -15.42 -24.32 -19.63
N PHE A 297 -15.81 -24.86 -20.79
CA PHE A 297 -14.93 -25.03 -21.95
C PHE A 297 -13.63 -25.77 -21.58
N SER A 298 -12.46 -25.16 -21.84
CA SER A 298 -11.15 -25.71 -21.48
C SER A 298 -10.73 -25.39 -20.05
N PHE A 299 -11.50 -24.57 -19.32
CA PHE A 299 -11.20 -24.20 -17.93
C PHE A 299 -11.80 -25.23 -16.96
N LYS A 300 -11.00 -25.62 -15.98
CA LYS A 300 -11.41 -26.43 -14.84
C LYS A 300 -11.48 -25.51 -13.62
N ILE A 301 -12.62 -25.49 -12.95
CA ILE A 301 -12.86 -24.64 -11.79
C ILE A 301 -13.24 -25.54 -10.63
N TYR A 302 -12.54 -25.40 -9.50
CA TYR A 302 -12.90 -26.08 -8.26
C TYR A 302 -14.17 -25.45 -7.67
N GLN A 303 -15.10 -26.30 -7.28
CA GLN A 303 -16.35 -25.95 -6.63
C GLN A 303 -16.46 -26.68 -5.29
N VAL A 304 -17.09 -25.99 -4.34
CA VAL A 304 -17.50 -26.60 -3.07
C VAL A 304 -18.38 -27.81 -3.35
N PRO A 305 -18.10 -28.99 -2.74
CA PRO A 305 -18.91 -30.17 -2.90
C PRO A 305 -20.39 -29.91 -2.65
N SER A 306 -21.26 -30.45 -3.49
CA SER A 306 -22.70 -30.23 -3.41
C SER A 306 -23.28 -30.71 -2.07
N SER A 307 -22.65 -31.70 -1.44
CA SER A 307 -22.98 -32.18 -0.08
C SER A 307 -22.76 -31.13 1.01
N TYR A 308 -21.78 -30.24 0.86
CA TYR A 308 -21.50 -29.17 1.84
C TYR A 308 -22.59 -28.09 1.80
N LEU A 309 -23.26 -27.92 0.65
CA LEU A 309 -24.36 -26.97 0.48
C LEU A 309 -25.65 -27.39 1.19
N LEU A 310 -25.80 -28.68 1.52
CA LEU A 310 -26.92 -29.18 2.31
C LEU A 310 -26.76 -28.87 3.80
N GLN A 311 -25.53 -28.69 4.27
CA GLN A 311 -25.21 -28.39 5.68
C GLN A 311 -24.14 -27.29 5.78
N PRO A 312 -24.42 -26.08 5.25
CA PRO A 312 -23.39 -25.04 5.09
C PRO A 312 -22.76 -24.60 6.42
N HIS A 313 -23.50 -24.65 7.54
CA HIS A 313 -22.99 -24.29 8.86
C HIS A 313 -21.92 -25.24 9.42
N LEU A 314 -21.76 -26.44 8.86
CA LEU A 314 -20.74 -27.42 9.28
C LEU A 314 -19.48 -27.37 8.44
N TYR A 315 -19.57 -26.89 7.19
CA TYR A 315 -18.51 -27.02 6.20
C TYR A 315 -18.08 -25.69 5.58
N LEU A 316 -18.83 -24.61 5.81
CA LEU A 316 -18.48 -23.27 5.36
C LEU A 316 -18.05 -22.40 6.53
N GLU A 317 -16.82 -21.94 6.49
CA GLU A 317 -16.29 -20.96 7.44
C GLU A 317 -16.55 -19.55 6.92
N ASN A 318 -17.10 -18.71 7.80
CA ASN A 318 -17.24 -17.30 7.50
C ASN A 318 -15.91 -16.59 7.78
N ILE A 319 -15.32 -16.02 6.74
CA ILE A 319 -14.04 -15.29 6.81
C ILE A 319 -14.21 -13.82 7.22
N ALA A 320 -15.35 -13.41 7.77
CA ALA A 320 -15.64 -12.00 8.01
C ALA A 320 -14.58 -11.28 8.87
N MET A 321 -13.96 -11.99 9.83
CA MET A 321 -12.89 -11.42 10.66
C MET A 321 -11.50 -11.52 10.04
N THR A 322 -11.35 -12.31 8.97
CA THR A 322 -10.06 -12.55 8.32
C THR A 322 -9.45 -11.26 7.74
N PRO A 323 -10.17 -10.39 7.00
CA PRO A 323 -9.63 -9.11 6.57
C PRO A 323 -9.11 -8.26 7.73
N LEU A 324 -9.87 -8.16 8.83
CA LEU A 324 -9.46 -7.40 10.01
C LEU A 324 -8.16 -7.93 10.60
N MET A 325 -8.09 -9.25 10.82
CA MET A 325 -6.92 -9.92 11.40
C MET A 325 -5.68 -9.82 10.50
N ARG A 326 -5.87 -9.84 9.19
CA ARG A 326 -4.79 -9.68 8.22
C ARG A 326 -4.29 -8.23 8.15
N TYR A 327 -5.17 -7.23 8.22
CA TYR A 327 -4.74 -5.83 8.32
C TYR A 327 -4.07 -5.52 9.66
N PHE A 328 -4.45 -6.20 10.75
CA PHE A 328 -3.73 -6.08 12.03
C PHE A 328 -2.30 -6.64 11.98
N SER A 329 -2.02 -7.61 11.12
CA SER A 329 -0.69 -8.19 10.95
C SER A 329 0.13 -7.48 9.86
N GLY A 330 -0.53 -6.72 8.99
CA GLY A 330 0.08 -5.89 7.96
C GLY A 330 0.80 -6.70 6.87
N MET A 331 0.30 -7.88 6.53
CA MET A 331 1.01 -8.81 5.66
C MET A 331 1.13 -8.31 4.21
N ALA A 332 1.86 -9.06 3.39
CA ALA A 332 2.27 -8.68 2.04
C ALA A 332 1.08 -8.31 1.13
N TYR A 333 -0.03 -9.05 1.24
CA TYR A 333 -1.24 -8.76 0.48
C TYR A 333 -1.91 -7.44 0.90
N GLU A 334 -1.87 -7.09 2.18
CA GLU A 334 -2.49 -5.89 2.74
C GLU A 334 -1.70 -4.62 2.38
N PHE A 335 -0.38 -4.73 2.26
CA PHE A 335 0.41 -3.68 1.62
C PHE A 335 0.03 -3.49 0.17
N SER A 336 0.00 -4.58 -0.61
CA SER A 336 -0.37 -4.52 -2.03
C SER A 336 -1.79 -3.97 -2.24
N SER A 337 -2.76 -4.36 -1.40
CA SER A 337 -4.14 -3.90 -1.50
C SER A 337 -4.29 -2.40 -1.25
N ALA A 338 -3.44 -1.79 -0.43
CA ALA A 338 -3.47 -0.35 -0.19
C ALA A 338 -3.16 0.47 -1.46
N PHE A 339 -2.47 -0.12 -2.44
CA PHE A 339 -2.21 0.49 -3.75
C PHE A 339 -3.24 0.13 -4.82
N TYR A 340 -4.12 -0.86 -4.57
CA TYR A 340 -5.06 -1.39 -5.56
C TYR A 340 -5.94 -0.29 -6.18
N LEU A 341 -6.68 0.44 -5.36
CA LEU A 341 -7.62 1.44 -5.84
C LEU A 341 -6.91 2.65 -6.46
N LEU A 342 -5.77 3.04 -5.89
CA LEU A 342 -4.92 4.09 -6.45
C LEU A 342 -4.38 3.72 -7.83
N ASN A 343 -3.97 2.46 -8.01
CA ASN A 343 -3.49 1.96 -9.28
C ASN A 343 -4.58 2.05 -10.37
N LEU A 344 -5.79 1.54 -10.07
CA LEU A 344 -6.93 1.64 -10.98
C LEU A 344 -7.29 3.09 -11.29
N PHE A 345 -7.30 3.98 -10.28
CA PHE A 345 -7.56 5.39 -10.47
C PHE A 345 -6.54 6.03 -11.43
N TYR A 346 -5.25 5.77 -11.26
CA TYR A 346 -4.21 6.32 -12.12
C TYR A 346 -4.25 5.72 -13.53
N LEU A 347 -4.59 4.43 -13.69
CA LEU A 347 -4.83 3.81 -14.99
C LEU A 347 -5.97 4.52 -15.74
N ILE A 348 -7.12 4.68 -15.07
CA ILE A 348 -8.28 5.40 -15.58
C ILE A 348 -7.90 6.82 -16.01
N LYS A 349 -7.22 7.58 -15.14
CA LYS A 349 -6.82 8.97 -15.45
C LYS A 349 -5.75 9.06 -16.54
N SER A 350 -4.86 8.08 -16.64
CA SER A 350 -3.87 7.99 -17.71
C SER A 350 -4.56 7.83 -19.06
N VAL A 351 -5.54 6.92 -19.14
CA VAL A 351 -6.37 6.71 -20.33
C VAL A 351 -7.20 7.96 -20.66
N ASP A 352 -7.89 8.53 -19.68
CA ASP A 352 -8.80 9.66 -19.89
C ASP A 352 -8.10 10.93 -20.35
N THR A 353 -6.89 11.19 -19.86
CA THR A 353 -6.24 12.49 -20.05
C THR A 353 -5.00 12.43 -20.92
N GLY A 354 -4.44 11.25 -21.17
CA GLY A 354 -3.17 11.05 -21.88
C GLY A 354 -1.94 11.67 -21.19
N LYS A 355 -2.11 12.23 -19.98
CA LYS A 355 -1.04 12.96 -19.26
C LYS A 355 -0.05 11.98 -18.64
N THR A 356 1.23 12.15 -18.98
CA THR A 356 2.33 11.28 -18.52
C THR A 356 2.42 11.18 -16.99
N ARG A 357 2.04 12.21 -16.24
CA ARG A 357 2.05 12.18 -14.76
C ARG A 357 1.20 11.05 -14.17
N TYR A 358 0.04 10.76 -14.76
CA TYR A 358 -0.82 9.70 -14.26
C TYR A 358 -0.31 8.33 -14.67
N LEU A 359 0.30 8.23 -15.87
CA LEU A 359 1.02 7.03 -16.26
C LEU A 359 2.17 6.72 -15.30
N PHE A 360 2.97 7.71 -14.92
CA PHE A 360 4.03 7.54 -13.91
C PHE A 360 3.49 7.04 -12.56
N ASN A 361 2.44 7.68 -12.03
CA ASN A 361 1.85 7.23 -10.76
C ASN A 361 1.21 5.84 -10.88
N TYR A 362 0.63 5.50 -12.03
CA TYR A 362 0.16 4.14 -12.32
C TYR A 362 1.33 3.14 -12.30
N THR A 363 2.43 3.45 -12.99
CA THR A 363 3.64 2.61 -13.00
C THR A 363 4.18 2.40 -11.59
N PHE A 364 4.32 3.46 -10.80
CA PHE A 364 4.86 3.37 -9.45
C PHE A 364 3.95 2.60 -8.49
N THR A 365 2.63 2.80 -8.56
CA THR A 365 1.70 2.01 -7.75
C THR A 365 1.69 0.54 -8.17
N LEU A 366 1.77 0.23 -9.47
CA LEU A 366 1.87 -1.15 -9.96
C LEU A 366 3.19 -1.81 -9.51
N MET A 367 4.28 -1.05 -9.56
CA MET A 367 5.58 -1.52 -9.12
C MET A 367 5.58 -1.84 -7.62
N LEU A 368 4.97 -0.98 -6.79
CA LEU A 368 4.81 -1.23 -5.35
C LEU A 368 3.96 -2.48 -5.08
N VAL A 369 2.91 -2.73 -5.86
CA VAL A 369 2.15 -3.99 -5.77
C VAL A 369 3.06 -5.19 -6.00
N PHE A 370 3.93 -5.17 -7.03
CA PHE A 370 4.88 -6.26 -7.25
C PHE A 370 5.93 -6.39 -6.12
N ILE A 371 6.43 -5.27 -5.59
CA ILE A 371 7.45 -5.25 -4.52
C ILE A 371 6.94 -5.91 -3.25
N PHE A 372 5.73 -5.55 -2.83
CA PHE A 372 5.14 -6.08 -1.61
C PHE A 372 4.61 -7.49 -1.84
N HIS A 373 3.87 -7.73 -2.93
CA HIS A 373 3.43 -9.06 -3.31
C HIS A 373 2.95 -9.16 -4.76
N GLY A 374 3.71 -9.86 -5.60
CA GLY A 374 3.33 -10.12 -6.99
C GLY A 374 1.96 -10.80 -7.16
N GLY A 375 1.52 -11.61 -6.19
CA GLY A 375 0.17 -12.20 -6.17
C GLY A 375 -0.95 -11.15 -6.12
N GLY A 376 -0.69 -9.99 -5.51
CA GLY A 376 -1.63 -8.86 -5.50
C GLY A 376 -1.92 -8.28 -6.88
N ALA A 377 -1.01 -8.44 -7.85
CA ALA A 377 -1.22 -7.99 -9.22
C ALA A 377 -2.29 -8.81 -9.96
N ILE A 378 -2.55 -10.05 -9.54
CA ILE A 378 -3.60 -10.91 -10.13
C ILE A 378 -4.97 -10.24 -9.99
N ALA A 379 -5.25 -9.65 -8.81
CA ALA A 379 -6.50 -8.95 -8.55
C ALA A 379 -6.70 -7.71 -9.45
N LEU A 380 -5.62 -7.16 -10.02
CA LEU A 380 -5.68 -6.00 -10.92
C LEU A 380 -5.96 -6.39 -12.38
N ILE A 381 -5.81 -7.66 -12.77
CA ILE A 381 -5.96 -8.10 -14.17
C ILE A 381 -7.38 -7.84 -14.67
N VAL A 382 -8.38 -8.37 -13.97
CA VAL A 382 -9.79 -8.27 -14.34
C VAL A 382 -10.26 -6.81 -14.48
N PRO A 383 -10.12 -5.93 -13.48
CA PRO A 383 -10.55 -4.54 -13.63
C PRO A 383 -9.74 -3.79 -14.70
N SER A 384 -8.45 -4.11 -14.89
CA SER A 384 -7.63 -3.50 -15.94
C SER A 384 -8.13 -3.89 -17.34
N ILE A 385 -8.59 -5.13 -17.55
CA ILE A 385 -9.22 -5.56 -18.79
C ILE A 385 -10.50 -4.76 -19.05
N PHE A 386 -11.38 -4.60 -18.05
CA PHE A 386 -12.59 -3.79 -18.20
C PHE A 386 -12.28 -2.32 -18.54
N ILE A 387 -11.28 -1.73 -17.89
CA ILE A 387 -10.82 -0.37 -18.20
C ILE A 387 -10.28 -0.30 -19.64
N ALA A 388 -9.48 -1.27 -20.08
CA ALA A 388 -8.92 -1.32 -21.42
C ALA A 388 -10.00 -1.50 -22.49
N LEU A 389 -10.96 -2.40 -22.29
CA LEU A 389 -12.10 -2.61 -23.18
C LEU A 389 -12.95 -1.34 -23.27
N HIS A 390 -13.28 -0.71 -22.14
CA HIS A 390 -13.99 0.56 -22.13
C HIS A 390 -13.24 1.65 -22.91
N ALA A 391 -11.93 1.75 -22.70
CA ALA A 391 -11.06 2.72 -23.36
C ALA A 391 -11.04 2.51 -24.88
N LEU A 392 -10.97 1.26 -25.33
CA LEU A 392 -11.04 0.86 -26.74
C LEU A 392 -12.39 1.26 -27.34
N LEU A 393 -13.49 0.85 -26.72
CA LEU A 393 -14.86 1.12 -27.18
C LEU A 393 -15.23 2.61 -27.15
N SER A 394 -14.51 3.40 -26.35
CA SER A 394 -14.68 4.86 -26.24
C SER A 394 -13.74 5.65 -27.14
N GLY A 395 -12.89 4.99 -27.94
CA GLY A 395 -11.92 5.66 -28.81
C GLY A 395 -10.85 6.47 -28.06
N LYS A 396 -10.62 6.15 -26.78
CA LYS A 396 -9.64 6.86 -25.93
C LYS A 396 -8.23 6.28 -26.02
N LEU A 397 -8.07 5.10 -26.60
CA LEU A 397 -6.77 4.46 -26.79
C LEU A 397 -6.08 4.99 -28.05
N SER A 398 -4.92 5.59 -27.88
CA SER A 398 -3.99 5.90 -28.97
C SER A 398 -2.83 4.90 -28.98
N ILE A 399 -2.25 4.64 -30.16
CA ILE A 399 -1.06 3.78 -30.29
C ILE A 399 0.10 4.30 -29.42
N SER A 400 0.26 5.62 -29.32
CA SER A 400 1.26 6.24 -28.44
C SER A 400 1.03 5.91 -26.96
N LEU A 401 -0.22 5.96 -26.49
CA LEU A 401 -0.55 5.56 -25.12
C LEU A 401 -0.31 4.06 -24.90
N LEU A 402 -0.68 3.21 -25.86
CA LEU A 402 -0.45 1.75 -25.77
C LEU A 402 1.04 1.43 -25.66
N LYS A 403 1.88 2.02 -26.52
CA LYS A 403 3.35 1.83 -26.48
C LYS A 403 3.93 2.25 -25.12
N ARG A 404 3.57 3.45 -24.65
CA ARG A 404 4.04 3.96 -23.34
C ARG A 404 3.51 3.12 -22.18
N GLY A 405 2.25 2.69 -22.26
CA GLY A 405 1.62 1.80 -21.29
C GLY A 405 2.29 0.44 -21.19
N PHE A 406 2.63 -0.17 -22.33
CA PHE A 406 3.36 -1.43 -22.38
C PHE A 406 4.74 -1.31 -21.71
N VAL A 407 5.52 -0.28 -22.07
CA VAL A 407 6.83 0.00 -21.43
C VAL A 407 6.67 0.23 -19.94
N ALA A 408 5.66 0.98 -19.51
CA ALA A 408 5.35 1.22 -18.11
C ALA A 408 5.06 -0.07 -17.33
N ILE A 409 4.18 -0.93 -17.85
CA ILE A 409 3.82 -2.22 -17.21
C ILE A 409 5.04 -3.12 -17.12
N PHE A 410 5.80 -3.25 -18.22
CA PHE A 410 6.99 -4.07 -18.27
C PHE A 410 8.06 -3.59 -17.28
N SER A 411 8.30 -2.27 -17.22
CA SER A 411 9.23 -1.67 -16.27
C SER A 411 8.80 -1.89 -14.82
N ALA A 412 7.50 -1.73 -14.52
CA ALA A 412 6.96 -1.99 -13.18
C ALA A 412 7.10 -3.46 -12.78
N ALA A 413 6.86 -4.39 -13.71
CA ALA A 413 7.01 -5.82 -13.45
C ALA A 413 8.48 -6.20 -13.20
N ILE A 414 9.43 -5.68 -13.98
CA ILE A 414 10.85 -5.99 -13.78
C ILE A 414 11.39 -5.35 -12.51
N LEU A 415 11.22 -4.02 -12.37
CA LEU A 415 11.78 -3.28 -11.25
C LEU A 415 11.05 -3.58 -9.93
N GLY A 416 9.75 -3.90 -10.01
CA GLY A 416 8.95 -4.22 -8.85
C GLY A 416 9.21 -5.61 -8.29
N ASN A 417 9.69 -6.55 -9.11
CA ASN A 417 10.15 -7.83 -8.63
C ASN A 417 11.63 -7.71 -8.21
N GLY A 418 11.90 -7.04 -7.09
CA GLY A 418 13.27 -6.78 -6.59
C GLY A 418 14.14 -8.03 -6.41
N TRP A 419 13.53 -9.21 -6.27
CA TRP A 419 14.21 -10.52 -6.28
C TRP A 419 14.81 -10.89 -7.65
N VAL A 420 14.48 -10.19 -8.75
CA VAL A 420 15.19 -10.33 -10.03
C VAL A 420 16.68 -10.03 -9.85
N LEU A 421 17.07 -9.13 -8.93
CA LEU A 421 18.48 -8.93 -8.56
C LEU A 421 19.12 -10.19 -7.95
N SER A 422 18.32 -10.95 -7.18
CA SER A 422 18.74 -12.24 -6.64
C SER A 422 18.85 -13.29 -7.74
N VAL A 423 17.92 -13.31 -8.71
CA VAL A 423 18.01 -14.20 -9.89
C VAL A 423 19.25 -13.92 -10.73
N LEU A 424 19.60 -12.65 -10.94
CA LEU A 424 20.79 -12.26 -11.68
C LEU A 424 22.09 -12.73 -11.01
N LYS A 425 22.13 -12.76 -9.67
CA LYS A 425 23.31 -13.16 -8.89
C LYS A 425 23.36 -14.67 -8.60
N TYR A 426 22.20 -15.31 -8.40
CA TYR A 426 22.09 -16.66 -7.86
C TYR A 426 21.39 -17.68 -8.77
N GLY A 427 20.85 -17.24 -9.91
CA GLY A 427 20.02 -18.08 -10.78
C GLY A 427 18.56 -18.16 -10.31
N ILE A 428 17.73 -18.89 -11.05
CA ILE A 428 16.29 -19.01 -10.76
C ILE A 428 16.09 -19.87 -9.49
N PRO A 429 15.39 -19.36 -8.45
CA PRO A 429 15.06 -20.15 -7.26
C PRO A 429 14.31 -21.42 -7.61
N GLN A 430 14.64 -22.55 -6.97
CA GLN A 430 13.97 -23.81 -7.26
C GLN A 430 12.50 -23.83 -6.80
N ASP A 431 12.16 -23.09 -5.75
CA ASP A 431 10.79 -23.05 -5.20
C ASP A 431 9.88 -22.04 -5.94
N PHE A 432 10.38 -21.41 -7.01
CA PHE A 432 9.68 -20.33 -7.72
C PHE A 432 8.35 -20.80 -8.34
N GLY A 433 8.27 -22.07 -8.71
CA GLY A 433 7.07 -22.64 -9.29
C GLY A 433 6.01 -23.13 -8.28
N ASN A 434 6.31 -23.18 -6.98
CA ASN A 434 5.32 -23.50 -5.95
C ASN A 434 4.20 -22.44 -5.88
N ALA A 435 4.53 -21.18 -6.14
CA ALA A 435 3.56 -20.08 -6.09
C ALA A 435 2.74 -19.93 -7.38
N ALA A 436 3.21 -20.46 -8.52
CA ALA A 436 2.45 -20.46 -9.76
C ALA A 436 2.88 -21.62 -10.68
N PRO A 437 2.01 -22.62 -10.93
CA PRO A 437 2.33 -23.80 -11.73
C PRO A 437 2.82 -23.52 -13.16
N PHE A 438 2.47 -22.36 -13.74
CA PHE A 438 2.96 -21.97 -15.05
C PHE A 438 4.44 -21.54 -15.02
N LEU A 439 4.91 -20.95 -13.93
CA LEU A 439 6.33 -20.60 -13.73
C LEU A 439 7.15 -21.88 -13.56
N ASP A 440 6.57 -22.89 -12.91
CA ASP A 440 7.15 -24.23 -12.78
C ASP A 440 7.38 -24.90 -14.13
N ARG A 441 6.45 -24.73 -15.08
CA ARG A 441 6.60 -25.18 -16.48
C ARG A 441 7.58 -24.34 -17.27
N LEU A 442 7.58 -23.02 -17.06
CA LEU A 442 8.44 -22.07 -17.78
C LEU A 442 9.92 -22.23 -17.40
N PHE A 443 10.21 -22.49 -16.13
CA PHE A 443 11.57 -22.61 -15.60
C PHE A 443 12.00 -24.04 -15.29
N HIS A 444 11.15 -25.02 -15.58
CA HIS A 444 11.41 -26.45 -15.38
C HIS A 444 11.81 -26.83 -13.94
N THR A 445 11.30 -26.12 -12.93
CA THR A 445 11.68 -26.30 -11.51
C THR A 445 11.05 -27.53 -10.85
N LYS A 446 9.96 -28.07 -11.40
CA LYS A 446 9.29 -29.35 -11.01
C LYS A 446 8.88 -29.47 -9.52
N GLN A 447 8.93 -28.39 -8.74
CA GLN A 447 8.81 -28.47 -7.28
C GLN A 447 7.37 -28.58 -6.78
N ALA A 448 6.37 -28.00 -7.47
CA ALA A 448 4.98 -28.19 -7.09
C ALA A 448 4.59 -29.69 -7.18
N ILE A 449 5.09 -30.41 -8.18
CA ILE A 449 4.84 -31.84 -8.38
C ILE A 449 5.49 -32.69 -7.27
N VAL A 450 6.69 -32.31 -6.83
CA VAL A 450 7.40 -33.01 -5.73
C VAL A 450 6.71 -32.76 -4.40
N GLN A 451 6.28 -31.52 -4.10
CA GLN A 451 5.52 -31.21 -2.89
C GLN A 451 4.20 -31.98 -2.83
N ILE A 452 3.46 -32.05 -3.94
CA ILE A 452 2.23 -32.85 -4.07
C ILE A 452 2.51 -34.33 -3.77
N ALA A 453 3.64 -34.87 -4.23
CA ALA A 453 4.02 -36.25 -3.99
C ALA A 453 4.46 -36.54 -2.53
N THR A 454 5.01 -35.54 -1.82
CA THR A 454 5.49 -35.69 -0.43
C THR A 454 4.48 -35.32 0.66
N ALA A 455 3.58 -34.36 0.42
CA ALA A 455 2.65 -33.84 1.44
C ALA A 455 1.39 -34.70 1.63
N GLY A 456 1.10 -35.62 0.70
CA GLY A 456 0.10 -36.67 0.86
C GLY A 456 -1.36 -36.22 0.78
N ILE A 457 -1.70 -34.97 1.07
CA ILE A 457 -3.05 -34.43 0.92
C ILE A 457 -2.98 -32.92 0.60
N GLU A 458 -3.70 -32.48 -0.43
CA GLU A 458 -3.85 -31.08 -0.80
C GLU A 458 -5.28 -30.61 -0.43
N GLU A 459 -5.42 -29.91 0.69
CA GLU A 459 -6.65 -29.18 0.99
C GLU A 459 -6.73 -27.93 0.12
N VAL A 460 -7.83 -27.78 -0.62
CA VAL A 460 -8.12 -26.59 -1.42
C VAL A 460 -9.11 -25.70 -0.67
N THR A 461 -8.76 -24.42 -0.52
CA THR A 461 -9.72 -23.40 -0.06
C THR A 461 -10.56 -22.90 -1.24
N ILE A 462 -11.87 -23.11 -1.19
CA ILE A 462 -12.80 -22.70 -2.24
C ILE A 462 -13.73 -21.63 -1.70
N SER A 463 -13.82 -20.49 -2.39
CA SER A 463 -14.76 -19.42 -2.05
C SER A 463 -16.15 -19.72 -2.62
N TYR A 464 -17.17 -19.76 -1.76
CA TYR A 464 -18.56 -20.02 -2.15
C TYR A 464 -19.31 -18.74 -2.57
N LEU A 465 -19.54 -18.58 -3.88
CA LEU A 465 -20.27 -17.42 -4.40
C LEU A 465 -21.75 -17.45 -4.00
N THR A 466 -22.16 -16.48 -3.18
CA THR A 466 -23.57 -16.28 -2.79
C THR A 466 -24.33 -15.44 -3.82
N TRP A 467 -25.66 -15.41 -3.71
CA TRP A 467 -26.53 -14.53 -4.50
C TRP A 467 -26.17 -13.05 -4.39
N VAL A 468 -25.63 -12.60 -3.25
CA VAL A 468 -25.14 -11.23 -3.06
C VAL A 468 -23.97 -10.95 -4.01
N HIS A 469 -23.03 -11.88 -4.14
CA HIS A 469 -21.89 -11.74 -5.05
C HIS A 469 -22.35 -11.69 -6.51
N LEU A 470 -23.29 -12.58 -6.89
CA LEU A 470 -23.90 -12.56 -8.22
C LEU A 470 -24.61 -11.23 -8.49
N PHE A 471 -25.38 -10.73 -7.53
CA PHE A 471 -26.05 -9.44 -7.62
C PHE A 471 -25.07 -8.27 -7.78
N LEU A 472 -23.95 -8.27 -7.05
CA LEU A 472 -22.90 -7.26 -7.18
C LEU A 472 -22.25 -7.29 -8.57
N VAL A 473 -21.95 -8.48 -9.10
CA VAL A 473 -21.39 -8.64 -10.45
C VAL A 473 -22.40 -8.19 -11.51
N LEU A 474 -23.66 -8.61 -11.40
CA LEU A 474 -24.72 -8.19 -12.31
C LEU A 474 -24.97 -6.69 -12.25
N SER A 475 -24.92 -6.10 -11.06
CA SER A 475 -25.03 -4.66 -10.87
C SER A 475 -23.86 -3.93 -11.54
N ALA A 476 -22.62 -4.41 -11.36
CA ALA A 476 -21.44 -3.84 -12.03
C ALA A 476 -21.56 -3.91 -13.57
N ILE A 477 -22.06 -5.03 -14.11
CA ILE A 477 -22.33 -5.17 -15.55
C ILE A 477 -23.43 -4.21 -16.00
N ALA A 478 -24.54 -4.12 -15.25
CA ALA A 478 -25.64 -3.21 -15.55
C ALA A 478 -25.18 -1.75 -15.54
N PHE A 479 -24.42 -1.34 -14.52
CA PHE A 479 -23.84 0.01 -14.45
C PHE A 479 -22.87 0.28 -15.60
N PHE A 480 -22.04 -0.70 -15.99
CA PHE A 480 -21.20 -0.60 -17.18
C PHE A 480 -22.02 -0.36 -18.45
N LEU A 481 -23.11 -1.10 -18.64
CA LEU A 481 -24.00 -0.95 -19.80
C LEU A 481 -24.74 0.40 -19.77
N ILE A 482 -25.23 0.84 -18.61
CA ILE A 482 -25.88 2.14 -18.43
C ILE A 482 -24.88 3.27 -18.74
N ALA A 483 -23.67 3.21 -18.17
CA ALA A 483 -22.59 4.18 -18.44
C ALA A 483 -22.31 4.33 -19.94
N ARG A 484 -22.44 3.23 -20.70
CA ARG A 484 -22.25 3.21 -22.14
C ARG A 484 -23.37 3.91 -22.90
N VAL A 485 -24.62 3.73 -22.49
CA VAL A 485 -25.80 4.34 -23.12
C VAL A 485 -25.81 5.85 -22.90
N TYR A 486 -25.43 6.31 -21.70
CA TYR A 486 -25.30 7.72 -21.38
C TYR A 486 -23.94 8.26 -21.87
N LYS A 487 -23.80 8.38 -23.20
CA LYS A 487 -22.62 8.77 -23.99
C LYS A 487 -21.98 10.14 -23.64
N LYS A 488 -22.39 10.82 -22.57
CA LYS A 488 -21.86 12.10 -22.08
C LYS A 488 -21.55 12.00 -20.59
N GLY A 489 -20.33 11.57 -20.26
CA GLY A 489 -19.77 11.90 -18.94
C GLY A 489 -18.83 10.87 -18.35
N SER A 490 -17.57 10.88 -18.81
CA SER A 490 -16.41 10.34 -18.07
C SER A 490 -16.47 8.84 -17.73
N ILE A 491 -15.36 8.25 -17.28
CA ILE A 491 -15.28 6.83 -16.82
C ILE A 491 -16.11 6.57 -15.53
N LEU A 492 -17.05 7.47 -15.20
CA LEU A 492 -17.50 7.71 -13.82
C LEU A 492 -18.49 6.69 -13.27
N VAL A 493 -19.15 5.88 -14.09
CA VAL A 493 -20.31 5.08 -13.63
C VAL A 493 -19.98 3.58 -13.50
N VAL A 494 -18.81 3.12 -13.93
CA VAL A 494 -18.50 1.68 -14.04
C VAL A 494 -18.17 1.00 -12.69
N PHE A 495 -17.90 1.76 -11.62
CA PHE A 495 -17.42 1.20 -10.34
C PHE A 495 -18.11 1.79 -9.09
N TYR A 496 -19.36 2.24 -9.21
CA TYR A 496 -20.19 2.57 -8.04
C TYR A 496 -20.96 1.34 -7.56
#